data_AF-A0A975MQU0-F1
#
_entry.id   AF-A0A975MQU0-F1
#
_cell.length_a   1.000
_cell.length_b   1.000
_cell.length_c   1.000
_cell.angle_alpha   90.00
_cell.angle_beta   90.00
_cell.angle_gamma   90.00
#
_symmetry.space_group_name_H-M   'P 1'
#
loop_
_entity.id
_entity.type
_entity.pdbx_description
1 polymer ?
#
loop_
_entity_poly.entity_id
_entity_poly.type
_entity_poly.pdbx_seq_one_letter_code
_entity_poly.pdbx_strand_id
1 'polypeptide(L)'
;MDSRSYVGIDKTDTQEWIVVIWEQGVCRFSSTFPDTASAPAAILDFICRRCDKPKVCVNPGYPGSFNLIAHLSCIPGAEVILLSKAGLSLHLNWLPKSVNLAAANAAQSQRAVLLAGCAERMI
;
A
#
# COMPACT_ATOMS: atom_id res chain seq x y z
N MET A 1 7.85 19.60 9.24
CA MET A 1 6.88 18.51 9.00
C MET A 1 7.61 17.50 8.16
N ASP A 2 8.07 16.40 8.75
CA ASP A 2 8.74 15.34 8.00
C ASP A 2 7.73 14.76 7.01
N SER A 3 7.99 14.94 5.72
CA SER A 3 7.16 14.39 4.65
C SER A 3 7.33 12.87 4.65
N ARG A 4 6.42 12.17 5.33
CA ARG A 4 6.39 10.71 5.33
C ARG A 4 5.78 10.19 4.03
N SER A 5 6.35 9.15 3.47
CA SER A 5 5.76 8.42 2.34
C SER A 5 4.79 7.35 2.84
N TYR A 6 3.65 7.24 2.17
CA TYR A 6 2.60 6.27 2.50
C TYR A 6 2.53 5.22 1.40
N VAL A 7 2.48 3.95 1.77
CA VAL A 7 2.54 2.85 0.81
C VAL A 7 1.30 2.00 0.95
N GLY A 8 0.63 1.73 -0.16
CA GLY A 8 -0.47 0.77 -0.23
C GLY A 8 -0.05 -0.45 -1.02
N ILE A 9 -0.26 -1.63 -0.47
CA ILE A 9 0.06 -2.89 -1.15
C ILE A 9 -1.16 -3.80 -1.15
N ASP A 10 -1.60 -4.18 -2.35
CA ASP A 10 -2.63 -5.20 -2.53
C ASP A 10 -2.16 -6.24 -3.54
N LYS A 11 -2.85 -7.38 -3.58
CA LYS A 11 -2.64 -8.41 -4.59
C LYS A 11 -3.88 -8.51 -5.48
N THR A 12 -3.67 -8.59 -6.79
CA THR A 12 -4.75 -8.83 -7.75
C THR A 12 -5.20 -10.28 -7.71
N ASP A 13 -6.40 -10.52 -8.24
CA ASP A 13 -6.89 -11.88 -8.49
C ASP A 13 -6.06 -12.59 -9.60
N THR A 14 -5.29 -11.85 -10.40
CA THR A 14 -4.34 -12.35 -11.41
C THR A 14 -2.96 -12.73 -10.84
N GLN A 15 -2.80 -12.80 -9.52
CA GLN A 15 -1.55 -13.13 -8.83
C GLN A 15 -0.41 -12.11 -9.06
N GLU A 16 -0.73 -10.82 -9.10
CA GLU A 16 0.28 -9.76 -9.13
C GLU A 16 0.16 -8.91 -7.87
N TRP A 17 1.28 -8.59 -7.26
CA TRP A 17 1.37 -7.57 -6.23
C TRP A 17 1.35 -6.20 -6.86
N ILE A 18 0.58 -5.29 -6.30
CA ILE A 18 0.56 -3.90 -6.74
C ILE A 18 0.93 -3.00 -5.57
N VAL A 19 1.94 -2.18 -5.80
CA VAL A 19 2.51 -1.28 -4.81
C VAL A 19 2.28 0.15 -5.28
N VAL A 20 1.65 0.95 -4.44
CA VAL A 20 1.40 2.37 -4.68
C VAL A 20 2.13 3.18 -3.61
N ILE A 21 2.91 4.17 -4.04
CA ILE A 21 3.52 5.17 -3.16
C ILE A 21 2.72 6.46 -3.29
N TRP A 22 2.28 6.95 -2.15
CA TRP A 22 1.38 8.07 -1.98
C TRP A 22 2.03 9.13 -1.11
N GLU A 23 1.99 10.38 -1.58
CA GLU A 23 2.57 11.51 -0.87
C GLU A 23 1.71 12.74 -1.11
N GLN A 24 1.34 13.43 -0.02
CA GLN A 24 0.61 14.70 -0.07
C GLN A 24 -0.71 14.59 -0.86
N GLY A 25 -1.49 13.54 -0.59
CA GLY A 25 -2.79 13.36 -1.23
C GLY A 25 -2.75 12.94 -2.71
N VAL A 26 -1.59 12.56 -3.26
CA VAL A 26 -1.48 12.08 -4.65
C VAL A 26 -0.62 10.82 -4.78
N CYS A 27 -0.98 9.98 -5.76
CA CYS A 27 -0.16 8.85 -6.17
C CYS A 27 1.10 9.36 -6.88
N ARG A 28 2.28 9.07 -6.31
CA ARG A 28 3.58 9.44 -6.89
C ARG A 28 4.16 8.34 -7.76
N PHE A 29 4.07 7.11 -7.30
CA PHE A 29 4.56 5.94 -8.03
C PHE A 29 3.60 4.76 -7.88
N SER A 30 3.53 3.94 -8.93
CA SER A 30 2.82 2.67 -8.92
C SER A 30 3.61 1.64 -9.71
N SER A 31 3.69 0.41 -9.21
CA SER A 31 4.34 -0.69 -9.92
C SER A 31 3.67 -2.02 -9.59
N THR A 32 3.73 -2.95 -10.55
CA THR A 32 3.23 -4.32 -10.40
C THR A 32 4.40 -5.30 -10.33
N PHE A 33 4.26 -6.33 -9.52
CA PHE A 33 5.26 -7.38 -9.33
C PHE A 33 4.56 -8.73 -9.45
N PRO A 34 5.02 -9.64 -10.34
CA PRO A 34 4.44 -10.97 -10.44
C PRO A 34 4.64 -11.74 -9.13
N ASP A 35 3.69 -12.59 -8.73
CA ASP A 35 3.80 -13.40 -7.50
C ASP A 35 4.80 -14.55 -7.64
N THR A 36 6.08 -14.20 -7.57
CA THR A 36 7.20 -15.13 -7.59
C THR A 36 7.94 -15.12 -6.25
N ALA A 37 8.82 -16.09 -6.04
CA ALA A 37 9.65 -16.15 -4.82
C ALA A 37 10.53 -14.89 -4.63
N SER A 38 10.87 -14.17 -5.70
CA SER A 38 11.66 -12.94 -5.66
C SER A 38 10.82 -11.67 -5.46
N ALA A 39 9.50 -11.75 -5.52
CA ALA A 39 8.62 -10.58 -5.44
C ALA A 39 8.79 -9.77 -4.15
N PRO A 40 8.88 -10.38 -2.95
CA PRO A 40 9.05 -9.63 -1.71
C PRO A 40 10.32 -8.77 -1.70
N ALA A 41 11.44 -9.30 -2.20
CA ALA A 41 12.69 -8.56 -2.28
C ALA A 41 12.63 -7.41 -3.29
N ALA A 42 11.99 -7.62 -4.45
CA ALA A 42 11.81 -6.58 -5.45
C ALA A 42 10.89 -5.44 -4.96
N ILE A 43 9.81 -5.79 -4.25
CA ILE A 43 8.91 -4.81 -3.61
C ILE A 43 9.66 -4.00 -2.55
N LEU A 44 10.45 -4.67 -1.71
CA LEU A 44 11.26 -4.03 -0.69
C LEU A 44 12.24 -3.01 -1.30
N ASP A 45 12.99 -3.42 -2.32
CA ASP A 45 13.92 -2.54 -3.04
C ASP A 45 13.20 -1.36 -3.72
N PHE A 46 12.02 -1.59 -4.31
CA PHE A 46 11.21 -0.53 -4.89
C PHE A 46 10.81 0.55 -3.87
N ILE A 47 10.40 0.13 -2.66
CA ILE A 47 10.01 1.02 -1.55
C ILE A 47 11.24 1.75 -1.00
N CYS A 48 12.31 1.02 -0.65
CA CYS A 48 13.51 1.60 -0.02
C CYS A 48 14.21 2.63 -0.90
N ARG A 49 14.12 2.51 -2.24
CA ARG A 49 14.68 3.51 -3.17
C ARG A 49 13.90 4.83 -3.21
N ARG A 50 12.68 4.86 -2.69
CA ARG A 50 11.73 5.98 -2.89
C ARG A 50 11.19 6.54 -1.58
N CYS A 51 11.30 5.81 -0.49
CA CYS A 51 10.70 6.17 0.78
C CYS A 51 11.74 6.11 1.90
N ASP A 52 11.69 7.08 2.81
CA ASP A 52 12.33 6.98 4.12
C ASP A 52 11.25 6.74 5.19
N LYS A 53 11.44 5.74 6.05
CA LYS A 53 10.51 5.34 7.14
C LYS A 53 9.03 5.27 6.73
N PRO A 54 8.69 4.48 5.69
CA PRO A 54 7.34 4.46 5.13
C PRO A 54 6.31 3.95 6.14
N LYS A 55 5.08 4.47 6.04
CA LYS A 55 3.90 3.83 6.63
C LYS A 55 3.22 2.99 5.55
N VAL A 56 3.25 1.68 5.71
CA VAL A 56 2.80 0.70 4.73
C VAL A 56 1.47 0.10 5.20
N CYS A 57 0.44 0.17 4.37
CA CYS A 57 -0.83 -0.50 4.60
C CYS A 57 -0.98 -1.65 3.60
N VAL A 58 -1.15 -2.86 4.13
CA VAL A 58 -1.24 -4.09 3.33
C VAL A 58 -2.47 -4.90 3.72
N ASN A 59 -3.09 -5.52 2.71
CA ASN A 59 -4.17 -6.48 2.94
C ASN A 59 -3.58 -7.88 3.20
N PRO A 60 -3.76 -8.46 4.41
CA PRO A 60 -3.22 -9.77 4.75
C PRO A 60 -4.04 -10.95 4.17
N GLY A 61 -5.01 -10.69 3.29
CA GLY A 61 -5.94 -11.71 2.79
C GLY A 61 -5.36 -12.78 1.85
N TYR A 62 -4.05 -12.75 1.56
CA TYR A 62 -3.41 -13.68 0.64
C TYR A 62 -2.30 -14.49 1.37
N PRO A 63 -2.12 -15.79 1.07
CA PRO A 63 -1.10 -16.60 1.75
C PRO A 63 0.32 -16.00 1.69
N GLY A 64 0.68 -15.38 0.56
CA GLY A 64 1.98 -14.72 0.37
C GLY A 64 2.17 -13.42 1.16
N SER A 65 1.10 -12.85 1.74
CA SER A 65 1.17 -11.57 2.46
C SER A 65 2.09 -11.64 3.67
N PHE A 66 2.12 -12.75 4.41
CA PHE A 66 2.99 -12.89 5.58
C PHE A 66 4.48 -12.90 5.23
N ASN A 67 4.86 -13.53 4.12
CA ASN A 67 6.24 -13.49 3.63
C ASN A 67 6.63 -12.05 3.26
N LEU A 68 5.73 -11.32 2.58
CA LEU A 68 5.96 -9.91 2.27
C LEU A 68 6.09 -9.05 3.54
N ILE A 69 5.21 -9.25 4.54
CA ILE A 69 5.26 -8.53 5.82
C ILE A 69 6.61 -8.73 6.53
N ALA A 70 7.13 -9.96 6.53
CA ALA A 70 8.46 -10.24 7.09
C ALA A 70 9.56 -9.40 6.41
N HIS A 71 9.52 -9.24 5.09
CA HIS A 71 10.47 -8.41 4.37
C HIS A 71 10.29 -6.92 4.67
N LEU A 72 9.04 -6.43 4.75
CA LEU A 72 8.75 -5.04 5.09
C LEU A 72 9.24 -4.67 6.49
N SER A 73 9.23 -5.62 7.43
CA SER A 73 9.75 -5.41 8.78
C SER A 73 11.26 -5.14 8.83
N CYS A 74 11.99 -5.46 7.75
CA CYS A 74 13.42 -5.15 7.61
C CYS A 74 13.69 -3.69 7.26
N ILE A 75 12.67 -2.89 6.89
CA ILE A 75 12.84 -1.46 6.61
C ILE A 75 12.96 -0.69 7.94
N PRO A 76 14.10 -0.05 8.24
CA PRO A 76 14.26 0.69 9.49
C PRO A 76 13.22 1.80 9.64
N GLY A 77 12.49 1.79 10.75
CA GLY A 77 11.47 2.80 11.07
C GLY A 77 10.21 2.76 10.20
N ALA A 78 10.02 1.69 9.41
CA ALA A 78 8.75 1.48 8.75
C ALA A 78 7.65 1.09 9.75
N GLU A 79 6.44 1.57 9.50
CA GLU A 79 5.23 1.12 10.18
C GLU A 79 4.42 0.26 9.23
N VAL A 80 4.05 -0.96 9.63
CA VAL A 80 3.25 -1.86 8.81
C VAL A 80 1.87 -2.04 9.44
N ILE A 81 0.84 -1.65 8.70
CA ILE A 81 -0.57 -1.71 9.08
C ILE A 81 -1.23 -2.83 8.28
N LEU A 82 -1.83 -3.78 8.98
CA LEU A 82 -2.61 -4.85 8.36
C LEU A 82 -4.07 -4.42 8.31
N LEU A 83 -4.57 -4.15 7.10
CA LEU A 83 -5.96 -3.71 6.91
C LEU A 83 -6.75 -4.77 6.17
N SER A 84 -7.71 -5.37 6.88
CA SER A 84 -8.64 -6.33 6.27
C SER A 84 -9.56 -5.63 5.25
N LYS A 85 -10.16 -6.40 4.34
CA LYS A 85 -11.19 -5.88 3.41
C LYS A 85 -12.34 -5.20 4.16
N ALA A 86 -12.79 -5.78 5.27
CA ALA A 86 -13.85 -5.20 6.10
C ALA A 86 -13.42 -3.88 6.76
N GLY A 87 -12.19 -3.81 7.28
CA GLY A 87 -11.63 -2.59 7.86
C GLY A 87 -11.50 -1.48 6.82
N LEU A 88 -11.05 -1.82 5.61
CA LEU A 88 -11.01 -0.90 4.48
C LEU A 88 -12.41 -0.38 4.12
N SER A 89 -13.40 -1.27 4.01
CA SER A 89 -14.80 -0.85 3.74
C SER A 89 -15.35 0.08 4.81
N LEU A 90 -15.11 -0.21 6.09
CA LEU A 90 -15.52 0.66 7.20
C LEU A 90 -14.84 2.03 7.11
N HIS A 91 -13.53 2.06 6.85
CA HIS A 91 -12.79 3.31 6.69
C HIS A 91 -13.38 4.16 5.56
N LEU A 92 -13.65 3.55 4.40
CA LEU A 92 -14.23 4.26 3.25
C LEU A 92 -15.61 4.81 3.53
N ASN A 93 -16.45 4.09 4.27
CA ASN A 93 -17.78 4.54 4.66
C ASN A 93 -17.75 5.73 5.64
N TRP A 94 -16.67 5.88 6.41
CA TRP A 94 -16.50 7.01 7.34
C TRP A 94 -15.97 8.27 6.66
N LEU A 95 -15.43 8.18 5.45
CA LEU A 95 -14.93 9.35 4.74
C LEU A 95 -16.10 10.19 4.20
N PRO A 96 -16.00 11.54 4.25
CA PRO A 96 -16.95 12.40 3.58
C PRO A 96 -17.04 12.04 2.09
N LYS A 97 -18.27 11.98 1.53
CA LYS A 97 -18.49 11.67 0.10
C LYS A 97 -17.76 12.63 -0.85
N SER A 98 -17.38 13.82 -0.38
CA SER A 98 -16.58 14.81 -1.09
C SER A 98 -15.09 14.46 -1.18
N VAL A 99 -14.59 13.51 -0.39
CA VAL A 99 -13.23 12.96 -0.50
C VAL A 99 -13.22 12.04 -1.72
N ASN A 100 -13.11 12.69 -2.88
CA ASN A 100 -13.15 12.04 -4.16
C ASN A 100 -11.83 11.30 -4.38
N LEU A 101 -11.78 10.05 -3.93
CA LEU A 101 -10.73 9.09 -4.32
C LEU A 101 -10.81 8.75 -5.82
N ALA A 102 -11.67 9.41 -6.60
CA ALA A 102 -11.84 9.28 -8.05
C ALA A 102 -10.56 9.54 -8.87
N ALA A 103 -9.51 10.15 -8.32
CA ALA A 103 -8.19 10.17 -8.95
C ALA A 103 -7.49 8.80 -8.98
N ALA A 104 -8.01 7.80 -8.24
CA ALA A 104 -7.56 6.41 -8.24
C ALA A 104 -8.08 5.59 -9.45
N ASN A 105 -8.96 6.15 -10.28
CA ASN A 105 -9.62 5.44 -11.39
C ASN A 105 -8.72 5.21 -12.62
N ALA A 106 -7.46 5.65 -12.62
CA ALA A 106 -6.55 5.51 -13.76
C ALA A 106 -5.49 4.39 -13.61
N ALA A 107 -5.32 3.79 -12.44
CA ALA A 107 -4.33 2.75 -12.22
C ALA A 107 -5.02 1.40 -11.97
N GLN A 108 -4.44 0.32 -12.49
CA GLN A 108 -4.93 -1.06 -12.44
C GLN A 108 -5.11 -1.66 -11.02
N SER A 109 -5.16 -0.85 -9.96
CA SER A 109 -5.20 -1.27 -8.57
C SER A 109 -5.95 -0.30 -7.65
N GLN A 110 -7.24 -0.11 -7.91
CA GLN A 110 -8.11 0.72 -7.06
C GLN A 110 -7.89 0.43 -5.56
N ARG A 111 -7.73 -0.84 -5.15
CA ARG A 111 -7.50 -1.20 -3.75
C ARG A 111 -6.14 -0.76 -3.19
N ALA A 112 -5.05 -0.90 -3.93
CA ALA A 112 -3.72 -0.47 -3.46
C ALA A 112 -3.66 1.04 -3.25
N VAL A 113 -4.30 1.84 -4.12
CA VAL A 113 -4.42 3.29 -3.94
C VAL A 113 -5.21 3.61 -2.68
N LEU A 114 -6.33 2.92 -2.44
CA LEU A 114 -7.14 3.11 -1.24
C LEU A 114 -6.35 2.76 0.04
N LEU A 115 -5.55 1.69 0.02
CA LEU A 115 -4.68 1.32 1.13
C LEU A 115 -3.61 2.39 1.40
N ALA A 116 -3.01 2.97 0.35
CA ALA A 116 -2.03 4.05 0.50
C ALA A 116 -2.66 5.31 1.10
N GLY A 117 -3.87 5.67 0.67
CA GLY A 117 -4.65 6.76 1.28
C GLY A 117 -5.08 6.47 2.71
N CYS A 118 -5.34 5.21 3.06
CA CYS A 118 -5.58 4.81 4.45
C CYS A 118 -4.33 5.01 5.31
N ALA A 119 -3.15 4.60 4.82
CA ALA A 119 -1.88 4.82 5.50
C ALA A 119 -1.65 6.31 5.80
N GLU A 120 -1.97 7.21 4.87
CA GLU A 120 -1.85 8.67 5.08
C GLU A 120 -2.73 9.19 6.24
N ARG A 121 -3.91 8.61 6.43
CA ARG A 121 -4.93 9.13 7.36
C ARG A 121 -4.92 8.49 8.74
N MET A 122 -4.29 7.32 8.89
CA MET A 122 -4.15 6.67 10.18
C MET A 122 -3.06 7.39 10.98
N ILE A 123 -3.44 8.14 12.01
CA ILE A 123 -2.54 8.88 12.91
C ILE A 123 -2.14 7.96 14.07
#